data_AF-A0A6C0EJD6-F1
#
_entry.id   AF-A0A6C0EJD6-F1
#
_cell.length_a   1.000
_cell.length_b   1.000
_cell.length_c   1.000
_cell.angle_alpha   90.00
_cell.angle_beta   90.00
_cell.angle_gamma   90.00
#
_symmetry.space_group_name_H-M   'P 1'
#
loop_
_entity.id
_entity.type
_entity.pdbx_description
1 polymer ?
#
loop_
_entity_poly.entity_id
_entity_poly.type
_entity_poly.pdbx_seq_one_letter_code
_entity_poly.pdbx_strand_id
1 'polypeptide(L)'
;MNTVITYGFDNNNYQIHSCKSFNNIESLPNYNHITYLDCYNNQLTHLPKLPDNLEYLICCDNQITLLPILPKGLRLLYCGNNCLTKLPKLPNSLHYLSCNNNQLTALPILPDSLKEVICSYNNLKYLPTFMRNSTNKIFEYYDNPVYHYIINECDGNLRIYNIHKIFANKLSVWFLECKYNPLYKYCRDRVNNEYDSLIHCS
;
A
#
# COMPACT_ATOMS: atom_id res chain seq x y z
N MET A 1 38.69 2.20 2.59
CA MET A 1 38.01 2.15 3.90
C MET A 1 37.02 1.01 3.82
N ASN A 2 37.33 -0.07 4.53
CA ASN A 2 36.72 -1.38 4.33
C ASN A 2 35.34 -1.46 4.97
N THR A 3 34.42 -2.05 4.20
CA THR A 3 33.06 -2.42 4.54
C THR A 3 33.05 -3.32 5.77
N VAL A 4 32.59 -2.80 6.92
CA VAL A 4 32.22 -3.66 8.06
C VAL A 4 30.74 -3.99 7.87
N ILE A 5 30.48 -5.11 7.20
CA ILE A 5 29.17 -5.78 7.25
C ILE A 5 29.14 -6.50 8.60
N THR A 6 28.37 -5.99 9.56
CA THR A 6 28.11 -6.72 10.80
C THR A 6 27.00 -7.74 10.56
N TYR A 7 27.37 -9.02 10.65
CA TYR A 7 26.43 -10.14 10.66
C TYR A 7 25.76 -10.20 12.03
N GLY A 8 24.45 -9.99 12.07
CA GLY A 8 23.63 -10.35 13.23
C GLY A 8 22.96 -11.70 12.95
N PHE A 9 23.20 -12.72 13.77
CA PHE A 9 22.37 -13.91 13.74
C PHE A 9 21.20 -13.64 14.68
N ASP A 10 19.98 -13.49 14.15
CA ASP A 10 18.79 -13.72 14.96
C ASP A 10 18.47 -15.21 14.94
N ASN A 11 17.83 -15.73 16.00
CA ASN A 11 17.74 -17.14 16.42
C ASN A 11 17.05 -18.13 15.44
N ASN A 12 16.90 -17.75 14.16
CA ASN A 12 16.25 -18.51 13.09
C ASN A 12 17.15 -18.84 11.88
N ASN A 13 18.48 -18.77 12.00
CA ASN A 13 19.45 -19.14 10.94
C ASN A 13 19.40 -18.30 9.63
N TYR A 14 18.87 -17.07 9.64
CA TYR A 14 18.94 -16.19 8.45
C TYR A 14 20.25 -15.40 8.41
N GLN A 15 20.89 -15.31 7.23
CA GLN A 15 22.02 -14.40 7.01
C GLN A 15 21.51 -12.96 6.93
N ILE A 16 21.56 -12.22 8.04
CA ILE A 16 21.18 -10.80 8.10
C ILE A 16 22.33 -9.96 7.55
N HIS A 17 22.08 -9.25 6.45
CA HIS A 17 22.98 -8.20 5.96
C HIS A 17 22.42 -6.85 6.42
N SER A 18 23.03 -6.27 7.46
CA SER A 18 22.65 -4.97 8.01
C SER A 18 23.55 -3.88 7.42
N CYS A 19 22.94 -2.92 6.70
CA CYS A 19 23.61 -1.75 6.13
C CYS A 19 23.55 -0.58 7.11
N LYS A 20 24.28 -0.66 8.23
CA LYS A 20 24.18 0.35 9.31
C LYS A 20 24.86 1.70 9.04
N SER A 21 25.47 1.94 7.88
CA SER A 21 26.26 3.18 7.69
C SER A 21 26.36 3.70 6.26
N PHE A 22 25.52 3.23 5.33
CA PHE A 22 25.56 3.73 3.97
C PHE A 22 24.49 4.79 3.79
N ASN A 23 24.87 6.06 3.88
CA ASN A 23 24.03 7.20 3.46
C ASN A 23 23.83 7.24 1.94
N ASN A 24 24.50 6.36 1.19
CA ASN A 24 24.32 6.19 -0.26
C ASN A 24 24.69 4.74 -0.65
N ILE A 25 23.70 3.87 -0.86
CA ILE A 25 23.92 2.53 -1.43
C ILE A 25 23.73 2.63 -2.95
N GLU A 26 24.81 2.87 -3.68
CA GLU A 26 24.76 2.96 -5.15
C GLU A 26 24.63 1.58 -5.81
N SER A 27 25.12 0.54 -5.15
CA SER A 27 24.98 -0.85 -5.60
C SER A 27 25.06 -1.81 -4.43
N LEU A 28 24.20 -2.83 -4.41
CA LEU A 28 24.43 -4.02 -3.60
C LEU A 28 25.42 -4.90 -4.36
N PRO A 29 26.49 -5.42 -3.72
CA PRO A 29 27.35 -6.37 -4.40
C PRO A 29 26.54 -7.60 -4.82
N ASN A 30 26.96 -8.28 -5.88
CA ASN A 30 26.24 -9.40 -6.49
C ASN A 30 26.25 -10.64 -5.57
N TYR A 31 25.43 -10.57 -4.53
CA TYR A 31 25.24 -11.63 -3.56
C TYR A 31 23.89 -12.28 -3.84
N ASN A 32 23.87 -13.20 -4.81
CA ASN A 32 22.70 -14.01 -5.16
C ASN A 32 22.18 -14.90 -3.99
N HIS A 33 22.72 -14.75 -2.78
CA HIS A 33 22.31 -15.47 -1.58
C HIS A 33 21.63 -14.58 -0.52
N ILE A 34 21.54 -13.27 -0.74
CA ILE A 34 20.87 -12.38 0.23
C ILE A 34 19.37 -12.64 0.20
N THR A 35 18.85 -13.12 1.32
CA THR A 35 17.41 -13.28 1.58
C THR A 35 16.87 -12.20 2.52
N TYR A 36 17.73 -11.50 3.25
CA TYR A 36 17.36 -10.46 4.20
C TYR A 36 18.23 -9.23 4.04
N LEU A 37 17.60 -8.07 3.83
CA LEU A 37 18.26 -6.76 3.72
C LEU A 37 17.61 -5.78 4.69
N ASP A 38 18.42 -5.23 5.58
CA ASP A 38 18.00 -4.18 6.52
C ASP A 38 18.92 -2.95 6.38
N CYS A 39 18.29 -1.85 5.99
CA CYS A 39 18.89 -0.52 5.88
C CYS A 39 18.10 0.53 6.66
N TYR A 40 17.42 0.11 7.73
CA TYR A 40 16.69 0.97 8.66
C TYR A 40 17.51 2.17 9.15
N ASN A 41 16.86 3.33 9.26
CA ASN A 41 17.40 4.55 9.89
C ASN A 41 18.71 5.03 9.28
N ASN A 42 18.69 5.31 7.98
CA ASN A 42 19.77 5.93 7.23
C ASN A 42 19.27 7.19 6.50
N GLN A 43 20.09 7.76 5.62
CA GLN A 43 19.72 8.92 4.78
C GLN A 43 19.52 8.54 3.31
N LEU A 44 19.09 7.30 3.04
CA LEU A 44 18.96 6.82 1.67
C LEU A 44 17.83 7.56 0.95
N THR A 45 18.13 8.09 -0.22
CA THR A 45 17.12 8.70 -1.11
C THR A 45 16.56 7.72 -2.13
N HIS A 46 17.28 6.62 -2.38
CA HIS A 46 16.97 5.57 -3.35
C HIS A 46 17.56 4.24 -2.87
N LEU A 47 17.01 3.12 -3.37
CA LEU A 47 17.61 1.79 -3.25
C LEU A 47 18.09 1.31 -4.63
N PRO A 48 19.22 0.58 -4.70
CA PRO A 48 19.67 -0.04 -5.94
C PRO A 48 18.75 -1.21 -6.31
N LYS A 49 19.05 -1.88 -7.44
CA LYS A 49 18.38 -3.14 -7.79
C LYS A 49 18.51 -4.14 -6.64
N LEU A 50 17.39 -4.72 -6.24
CA LEU A 50 17.34 -5.72 -5.17
C LEU A 50 17.80 -7.09 -5.68
N PRO A 51 18.42 -7.93 -4.82
CA PRO A 51 18.74 -9.31 -5.15
C PRO A 51 17.49 -10.13 -5.46
N ASP A 52 17.54 -10.99 -6.47
CA ASP A 52 16.36 -11.75 -6.93
C ASP A 52 15.82 -12.73 -5.86
N ASN A 53 16.69 -13.18 -4.94
CA ASN A 53 16.36 -14.10 -3.85
C ASN A 53 15.98 -13.40 -2.53
N LEU A 54 15.84 -12.08 -2.53
CA LEU A 54 15.51 -11.32 -1.33
C LEU A 54 14.06 -11.62 -0.89
N GLU A 55 13.91 -12.06 0.36
CA GLU A 55 12.64 -12.41 1.00
C GLU A 55 12.16 -11.34 1.99
N TYR A 56 13.09 -10.62 2.63
CA TYR A 56 12.79 -9.63 3.66
C TYR A 56 13.52 -8.32 3.36
N LEU A 57 12.76 -7.22 3.25
CA LEU A 57 13.30 -5.88 3.08
C LEU A 57 12.81 -4.95 4.18
N ILE A 58 13.76 -4.41 4.95
CA ILE A 58 13.53 -3.33 5.91
C ILE A 58 14.32 -2.10 5.44
N CYS A 59 13.60 -1.03 5.16
CA CYS A 59 14.14 0.24 4.70
C CYS A 59 13.42 1.44 5.32
N CYS A 60 12.84 1.26 6.52
CA CYS A 60 12.16 2.34 7.22
C CYS A 60 13.13 3.45 7.63
N ASP A 61 12.58 4.64 7.90
CA ASP A 61 13.31 5.80 8.42
C ASP A 61 14.46 6.20 7.47
N ASN A 62 14.07 6.52 6.24
CA ASN A 62 14.96 7.00 5.19
C ASN A 62 14.28 8.16 4.44
N GLN A 63 14.86 8.59 3.32
CA GLN A 63 14.34 9.65 2.45
C GLN A 63 13.96 9.09 1.07
N ILE A 64 13.59 7.81 1.00
CA ILE A 64 13.36 7.11 -0.26
C ILE A 64 12.11 7.66 -0.93
N THR A 65 12.26 8.10 -2.18
CA THR A 65 11.15 8.65 -2.98
C THR A 65 10.51 7.60 -3.89
N LEU A 66 11.24 6.54 -4.22
CA LEU A 66 10.79 5.43 -5.05
C LEU A 66 11.47 4.13 -4.65
N LEU A 67 10.70 3.04 -4.55
CA LEU A 67 11.23 1.69 -4.42
C LEU A 67 11.54 1.08 -5.81
N PRO A 68 12.62 0.28 -5.93
CA PRO A 68 12.91 -0.49 -7.13
C PRO A 68 11.87 -1.60 -7.36
N ILE A 69 12.01 -2.35 -8.46
CA ILE A 69 11.20 -3.54 -8.69
C ILE A 69 11.44 -4.54 -7.55
N LEU A 70 10.34 -5.00 -6.96
CA LEU A 70 10.39 -5.96 -5.85
C LEU A 70 10.68 -7.37 -6.37
N PRO A 71 11.53 -8.15 -5.69
CA PRO A 71 11.77 -9.55 -5.99
C PRO A 71 10.48 -10.37 -5.92
N LYS A 72 10.35 -11.37 -6.80
CA LYS A 72 9.14 -12.21 -6.87
C LYS A 72 8.91 -13.05 -5.60
N GLY A 73 9.96 -13.31 -4.83
CA GLY A 73 9.93 -14.08 -3.58
C GLY A 73 9.77 -13.23 -2.33
N LEU A 74 9.65 -11.91 -2.42
CA LEU A 74 9.60 -11.03 -1.25
C LEU A 74 8.35 -11.35 -0.40
N ARG A 75 8.57 -11.59 0.89
CA ARG A 75 7.55 -11.97 1.88
C ARG A 75 7.23 -10.83 2.85
N LEU A 76 8.20 -9.97 3.13
CA LEU A 76 8.05 -8.83 4.03
C LEU A 76 8.66 -7.57 3.39
N LEU A 77 7.88 -6.49 3.40
CA LEU A 77 8.33 -5.17 3.00
C LEU A 77 7.96 -4.14 4.06
N TYR A 78 8.96 -3.64 4.78
CA TYR A 78 8.82 -2.51 5.69
C TYR A 78 9.57 -1.31 5.10
N CYS A 79 8.81 -0.28 4.75
CA CYS A 79 9.26 0.94 4.06
C CYS A 79 8.58 2.20 4.63
N GLY A 80 8.17 2.14 5.90
CA GLY A 80 7.55 3.28 6.59
C GLY A 80 8.53 4.44 6.81
N ASN A 81 8.02 5.62 7.14
CA ASN A 81 8.82 6.83 7.39
C ASN A 81 9.79 7.14 6.23
N ASN A 82 9.22 7.36 5.05
CA ASN A 82 9.95 7.69 3.82
C ASN A 82 9.20 8.79 3.04
N CYS A 83 9.62 9.09 1.81
CA CYS A 83 8.99 10.08 0.93
C CYS A 83 8.31 9.42 -0.29
N LEU A 84 7.81 8.18 -0.14
CA LEU A 84 7.20 7.44 -1.24
C LEU A 84 5.87 8.07 -1.64
N THR A 85 5.74 8.41 -2.94
CA THR A 85 4.46 8.88 -3.51
C THR A 85 3.64 7.75 -4.15
N LYS A 86 4.30 6.62 -4.43
CA LYS A 86 3.69 5.39 -4.96
C LYS A 86 4.49 4.17 -4.51
N LEU A 87 3.82 3.02 -4.42
CA LEU A 87 4.46 1.72 -4.31
C LEU A 87 4.57 1.04 -5.69
N PRO A 88 5.61 0.22 -5.94
CA PRO A 88 5.69 -0.64 -7.12
C PRO A 88 4.63 -1.75 -7.04
N LYS A 89 4.53 -2.56 -8.09
CA LYS A 89 3.72 -3.79 -8.05
C LYS A 89 4.22 -4.70 -6.93
N LEU A 90 3.31 -5.14 -6.06
CA LEU A 90 3.61 -6.05 -4.98
C LEU A 90 3.66 -7.50 -5.50
N PRO A 91 4.62 -8.33 -5.04
CA PRO A 91 4.68 -9.73 -5.42
C PRO A 91 3.60 -10.55 -4.70
N ASN A 92 3.09 -11.60 -5.36
CA ASN A 92 2.07 -12.48 -4.80
C ASN A 92 2.54 -13.30 -3.58
N SER A 93 3.84 -13.28 -3.27
CA SER A 93 4.42 -13.91 -2.08
C SER A 93 4.39 -13.00 -0.84
N LEU A 94 3.97 -11.74 -0.98
CA LEU A 94 4.06 -10.76 0.11
C LEU A 94 3.00 -11.04 1.17
N HIS A 95 3.44 -11.18 2.42
CA HIS A 95 2.58 -11.45 3.57
C HIS A 95 2.44 -10.23 4.49
N TYR A 96 3.47 -9.39 4.57
CA TYR A 96 3.50 -8.23 5.46
C TYR A 96 3.95 -6.99 4.69
N LEU A 97 3.14 -5.94 4.73
CA LEU A 97 3.44 -4.64 4.15
C LEU A 97 3.29 -3.55 5.21
N SER A 98 4.37 -2.84 5.49
CA SER A 98 4.33 -1.59 6.25
C SER A 98 4.88 -0.46 5.39
N CYS A 99 4.04 0.55 5.15
CA CYS A 99 4.32 1.73 4.33
C CYS A 99 3.75 3.00 4.95
N ASN A 100 3.55 3.01 6.27
CA ASN A 100 3.06 4.16 7.03
C ASN A 100 4.00 5.36 6.92
N ASN A 101 3.50 6.56 7.22
CA ASN A 101 4.30 7.81 7.19
C ASN A 101 5.03 7.99 5.85
N ASN A 102 4.24 8.03 4.77
CA ASN A 102 4.70 8.30 3.41
C ASN A 102 3.73 9.32 2.76
N GLN A 103 3.84 9.51 1.46
CA GLN A 103 3.01 10.45 0.69
C GLN A 103 2.12 9.71 -0.32
N LEU A 104 1.77 8.45 -0.05
CA LEU A 104 1.02 7.59 -0.95
C LEU A 104 -0.39 8.13 -1.15
N THR A 105 -0.82 8.30 -2.41
CA THR A 105 -2.18 8.75 -2.75
C THR A 105 -3.13 7.59 -3.05
N ALA A 106 -2.57 6.42 -3.37
CA ALA A 106 -3.25 5.16 -3.57
C ALA A 106 -2.31 3.99 -3.26
N LEU A 107 -2.89 2.84 -2.92
CA LEU A 107 -2.17 1.57 -2.86
C LEU A 107 -2.30 0.83 -4.20
N PRO A 108 -1.29 0.04 -4.60
CA PRO A 108 -1.40 -0.87 -5.74
C PRO A 108 -2.41 -1.99 -5.43
N ILE A 109 -2.65 -2.86 -6.42
CA ILE A 109 -3.39 -4.10 -6.17
C ILE A 109 -2.65 -4.90 -5.10
N LEU A 110 -3.35 -5.19 -4.01
CA LEU A 110 -2.83 -5.94 -2.88
C LEU A 110 -2.98 -7.45 -3.17
N PRO A 111 -1.92 -8.26 -3.01
CA PRO A 111 -2.01 -9.70 -3.19
C PRO A 111 -2.82 -10.38 -2.07
N ASP A 112 -3.52 -11.46 -2.40
CA ASP A 112 -4.39 -12.20 -1.48
C ASP A 112 -3.62 -12.82 -0.29
N SER A 113 -2.31 -13.04 -0.46
CA SER A 113 -1.38 -13.56 0.56
C SER A 113 -1.15 -12.59 1.73
N LEU A 114 -1.43 -11.29 1.58
CA LEU A 114 -1.20 -10.29 2.62
C LEU A 114 -2.01 -10.62 3.87
N LYS A 115 -1.33 -10.70 5.01
CA LYS A 115 -1.91 -10.89 6.34
C LYS A 115 -2.03 -9.56 7.06
N GLU A 116 -1.11 -8.65 6.79
CA GLU A 116 -1.04 -7.34 7.46
C GLU A 116 -0.65 -6.25 6.47
N VAL A 117 -1.37 -5.14 6.55
CA VAL A 117 -1.05 -3.91 5.82
C VAL A 117 -1.16 -2.73 6.78
N ILE A 118 -0.05 -2.04 6.97
CA ILE A 118 0.02 -0.79 7.73
C ILE A 118 0.34 0.32 6.74
N CYS A 119 -0.60 1.23 6.55
CA CYS A 119 -0.52 2.33 5.59
C CYS A 119 -1.03 3.66 6.17
N SER A 120 -1.13 3.75 7.49
CA SER A 120 -1.50 4.97 8.22
C SER A 120 -0.57 6.15 7.90
N TYR A 121 -1.02 7.38 8.13
CA TYR A 121 -0.24 8.59 7.86
C TYR A 121 0.24 8.66 6.40
N ASN A 122 -0.71 8.64 5.48
CA ASN A 122 -0.49 8.80 4.05
C ASN A 122 -1.57 9.74 3.47
N ASN A 123 -1.60 9.89 2.15
CA ASN A 123 -2.58 10.70 1.44
C ASN A 123 -3.63 9.86 0.71
N LEU A 124 -3.94 8.65 1.21
CA LEU A 124 -4.85 7.71 0.54
C LEU A 124 -6.26 8.29 0.46
N LYS A 125 -6.77 8.42 -0.77
CA LYS A 125 -8.13 8.92 -1.04
C LYS A 125 -9.18 7.82 -1.10
N TYR A 126 -8.75 6.58 -1.32
CA TYR A 126 -9.63 5.43 -1.47
C TYR A 126 -9.03 4.19 -0.85
N LEU A 127 -9.88 3.33 -0.29
CA LEU A 127 -9.48 2.00 0.13
C LEU A 127 -9.34 1.05 -1.06
N PRO A 128 -8.39 0.09 -1.04
CA PRO A 128 -8.32 -0.96 -2.04
C PRO A 128 -9.55 -1.86 -1.98
N THR A 129 -9.93 -2.46 -3.12
CA THR A 129 -11.15 -3.29 -3.28
C THR A 129 -11.15 -4.57 -2.43
N PHE A 130 -9.98 -4.97 -1.91
CA PHE A 130 -9.78 -6.20 -1.15
C PHE A 130 -10.40 -6.20 0.27
N MET A 131 -10.86 -5.05 0.79
CA MET A 131 -11.45 -4.90 2.13
C MET A 131 -12.78 -5.66 2.36
N ARG A 132 -13.22 -6.52 1.43
CA ARG A 132 -14.54 -7.14 1.47
C ARG A 132 -14.61 -8.42 2.31
N ASN A 133 -13.53 -9.21 2.44
CA ASN A 133 -13.66 -10.64 2.80
C ASN A 133 -12.59 -11.25 3.74
N SER A 134 -11.89 -10.51 4.60
CA SER A 134 -10.91 -11.16 5.48
C SER A 134 -11.01 -10.74 6.93
N THR A 135 -11.69 -11.57 7.72
CA THR A 135 -11.84 -11.46 9.17
C THR A 135 -10.53 -11.66 9.94
N ASN A 136 -9.43 -12.04 9.27
CA ASN A 136 -8.14 -12.37 9.90
C ASN A 136 -6.97 -11.52 9.38
N LYS A 137 -7.24 -10.38 8.74
CA LYS A 137 -6.21 -9.46 8.27
C LYS A 137 -6.18 -8.18 9.08
N ILE A 138 -4.98 -7.77 9.45
CA ILE A 138 -4.75 -6.48 10.09
C ILE A 138 -4.62 -5.44 8.98
N PHE A 139 -5.44 -4.40 9.04
CA PHE A 139 -5.43 -3.31 8.08
C PHE A 139 -5.49 -1.96 8.80
N GLU A 140 -4.35 -1.32 8.96
CA GLU A 140 -4.22 -0.01 9.60
C GLU A 140 -4.04 1.09 8.54
N TYR A 141 -4.94 2.07 8.56
CA TYR A 141 -4.99 3.12 7.55
C TYR A 141 -5.43 4.47 8.12
N TYR A 142 -5.36 4.64 9.44
CA TYR A 142 -5.74 5.89 10.10
C TYR A 142 -4.85 7.07 9.63
N ASP A 143 -5.29 8.31 9.85
CA ASP A 143 -4.61 9.51 9.34
C ASP A 143 -4.33 9.48 7.84
N ASN A 144 -5.34 9.02 7.10
CA ASN A 144 -5.47 9.19 5.67
C ASN A 144 -6.75 9.97 5.37
N PRO A 145 -6.82 10.75 4.26
CA PRO A 145 -8.05 11.41 3.85
C PRO A 145 -9.27 10.48 3.78
N VAL A 146 -9.09 9.25 3.28
CA VAL A 146 -10.17 8.25 3.25
C VAL A 146 -10.65 7.82 4.63
N TYR A 147 -9.75 7.75 5.62
CA TYR A 147 -10.12 7.42 6.99
C TYR A 147 -11.01 8.51 7.58
N HIS A 148 -10.59 9.78 7.47
CA HIS A 148 -11.39 10.90 7.95
C HIS A 148 -12.74 11.00 7.22
N TYR A 149 -12.77 10.74 5.92
CA TYR A 149 -14.03 10.67 5.17
C TYR A 149 -14.96 9.58 5.73
N ILE A 150 -14.45 8.37 5.97
CA ILE A 150 -15.26 7.28 6.52
C ILE A 150 -15.78 7.63 7.93
N ILE A 151 -14.95 8.24 8.77
CA ILE A 151 -15.37 8.63 10.12
C ILE A 151 -16.43 9.74 10.08
N ASN A 152 -16.23 10.77 9.27
CA ASN A 152 -17.07 11.97 9.28
C ASN A 152 -18.35 11.83 8.43
N GLU A 153 -18.28 11.15 7.29
CA GLU A 153 -19.39 11.06 6.32
C GLU A 153 -20.12 9.71 6.39
N CYS A 154 -19.51 8.70 6.99
CA CYS A 154 -20.09 7.36 7.12
C CYS A 154 -20.23 6.90 8.58
N ASP A 155 -20.01 7.77 9.57
CA ASP A 155 -19.99 7.43 11.01
C ASP A 155 -19.07 6.23 11.34
N GLY A 156 -17.96 6.11 10.62
CA GLY A 156 -17.04 4.97 10.72
C GLY A 156 -17.51 3.68 10.05
N ASN A 157 -18.68 3.68 9.40
CA ASN A 157 -19.27 2.50 8.81
C ASN A 157 -18.73 2.21 7.40
N LEU A 158 -17.84 1.22 7.32
CA LEU A 158 -17.26 0.76 6.05
C LEU A 158 -18.30 0.23 5.04
N ARG A 159 -19.45 -0.28 5.49
CA ARG A 159 -20.53 -0.72 4.60
C ARG A 159 -21.14 0.47 3.86
N ILE A 160 -21.40 1.57 4.57
CA ILE A 160 -21.92 2.82 4.00
C ILE A 160 -20.91 3.41 3.02
N TYR A 161 -19.64 3.47 3.41
CA TYR A 161 -18.56 3.90 2.50
C TYR A 161 -18.53 3.08 1.20
N ASN A 162 -18.63 1.76 1.30
CA ASN A 162 -18.66 0.89 0.12
C ASN A 162 -19.87 1.18 -0.77
N ILE A 163 -21.05 1.43 -0.19
CA ILE A 163 -22.25 1.85 -0.93
C ILE A 163 -22.01 3.18 -1.65
N HIS A 164 -21.51 4.20 -0.96
CA HIS A 164 -21.16 5.50 -1.54
C HIS A 164 -20.18 5.36 -2.70
N LYS A 165 -19.15 4.52 -2.54
CA LYS A 165 -18.15 4.26 -3.57
C LYS A 165 -18.74 3.53 -4.79
N ILE A 166 -19.56 2.51 -4.58
CA ILE A 166 -20.27 1.80 -5.66
C ILE A 166 -21.16 2.79 -6.42
N PHE A 167 -21.90 3.61 -5.68
CA PHE A 167 -22.78 4.61 -6.26
C PHE A 167 -22.02 5.67 -7.07
N ALA A 168 -20.92 6.21 -6.54
CA ALA A 168 -20.06 7.16 -7.25
C ALA A 168 -19.48 6.59 -8.55
N ASN A 169 -19.08 5.30 -8.55
CA ASN A 169 -18.63 4.61 -9.76
C ASN A 169 -19.76 4.44 -10.79
N LYS A 170 -21.00 4.19 -10.36
CA LYS A 170 -22.15 4.16 -11.27
C LYS A 170 -22.46 5.54 -11.84
N LEU A 171 -22.39 6.59 -11.02
CA LEU A 171 -22.61 7.98 -11.43
C LEU A 171 -21.65 8.43 -12.52
N SER A 172 -20.36 8.04 -12.47
CA SER A 172 -19.39 8.40 -13.51
C SER A 172 -19.72 7.76 -14.87
N VAL A 173 -20.23 6.52 -14.87
CA VAL A 173 -20.74 5.83 -16.06
C VAL A 173 -22.02 6.52 -16.55
N TRP A 174 -22.94 6.85 -15.66
CA TRP A 174 -24.16 7.57 -16.05
C TRP A 174 -23.87 8.96 -16.58
N PHE A 175 -22.86 9.66 -16.09
CA PHE A 175 -22.52 10.98 -16.62
C PHE A 175 -22.19 10.91 -18.11
N LEU A 176 -21.59 9.82 -18.58
CA LEU A 176 -21.37 9.57 -20.01
C LEU A 176 -22.67 9.25 -20.76
N GLU A 177 -23.56 8.43 -20.19
CA GLU A 177 -24.87 8.11 -20.82
C GLU A 177 -25.83 9.31 -20.82
N CYS A 178 -25.85 10.08 -19.74
CA CYS A 178 -26.72 11.24 -19.51
C CYS A 178 -26.23 12.50 -20.22
N LYS A 179 -24.91 12.65 -20.47
CA LYS A 179 -24.38 13.75 -21.29
C LYS A 179 -25.01 13.79 -22.69
N TYR A 180 -25.46 12.65 -23.20
CA TYR A 180 -26.10 12.53 -24.52
C TYR A 180 -27.63 12.40 -24.45
N ASN A 181 -28.24 12.45 -23.26
CA ASN A 181 -29.69 12.35 -23.09
C ASN A 181 -30.28 13.71 -22.64
N PRO A 182 -31.10 14.38 -23.47
CA PRO A 182 -31.61 15.72 -23.18
C PRO A 182 -32.63 15.79 -22.04
N LEU A 183 -33.09 14.66 -21.48
CA LEU A 183 -34.08 14.62 -20.40
C LEU A 183 -33.40 14.44 -19.03
N TYR A 184 -33.01 15.57 -18.44
CA TYR A 184 -32.43 15.66 -17.09
C TYR A 184 -33.26 14.93 -16.00
N LYS A 185 -34.59 14.86 -16.14
CA LYS A 185 -35.49 14.17 -15.21
C LYS A 185 -35.28 12.65 -15.18
N TYR A 186 -35.07 12.01 -16.33
CA TYR A 186 -34.79 10.57 -16.40
C TYR A 186 -33.53 10.20 -15.64
N CYS A 187 -32.47 10.99 -15.80
CA CYS A 187 -31.22 10.78 -15.09
C CYS A 187 -31.38 10.99 -13.58
N ARG A 188 -32.10 12.03 -13.14
CA ARG A 188 -32.40 12.27 -11.72
C ARG A 188 -33.19 11.13 -11.08
N ASP A 189 -34.26 10.66 -11.74
CA ASP A 189 -35.12 9.61 -11.19
C ASP A 189 -34.38 8.26 -11.14
N ARG A 190 -33.54 7.95 -12.13
CA ARG A 190 -32.65 6.78 -12.12
C ARG A 190 -31.63 6.84 -10.97
N VAL A 191 -31.04 8.01 -10.74
CA VAL A 191 -30.07 8.24 -9.64
C VAL A 191 -30.69 7.94 -8.28
N ASN A 192 -31.87 8.50 -8.01
CA ASN A 192 -32.55 8.30 -6.73
C ASN A 192 -32.96 6.84 -6.52
N ASN A 193 -33.57 6.20 -7.53
CA ASN A 193 -33.99 4.80 -7.43
C ASN A 193 -32.83 3.83 -7.16
N GLU A 194 -31.69 4.02 -7.85
CA GLU A 194 -30.54 3.15 -7.65
C GLU A 194 -29.82 3.42 -6.30
N TYR A 195 -29.79 4.67 -5.82
CA TYR A 195 -29.28 4.98 -4.47
C TYR A 195 -30.14 4.31 -3.38
N ASP A 196 -31.46 4.47 -3.47
CA ASP A 196 -32.42 3.89 -2.53
C ASP A 196 -32.35 2.36 -2.52
N SER A 197 -32.19 1.72 -3.69
CA SER A 197 -32.00 0.26 -3.79
C SER A 197 -30.72 -0.23 -3.09
N LEU A 198 -29.65 0.56 -3.12
CA LEU A 198 -28.38 0.21 -2.50
C LEU A 198 -28.45 0.34 -0.97
N ILE A 199 -29.27 1.27 -0.46
CA ILE A 199 -29.53 1.44 0.97
C ILE A 199 -30.45 0.33 1.50
N HIS A 200 -31.48 -0.08 0.74
CA HIS A 200 -32.48 -1.04 1.21
C HIS A 200 -32.10 -2.53 1.09
N CYS A 201 -31.03 -2.88 0.37
CA CYS A 201 -30.43 -4.23 0.44
C CYS A 201 -29.53 -4.43 1.69
N SER A 202 -29.71 -3.59 2.72
CA SER A 202 -28.87 -3.55 3.92
C SER A 202 -29.38 -4.39 5.08
#